data_AF-A0A508AIX4-F1
#
_entry.id   AF-A0A508AIX4-F1
#
_cell.length_a   1.000
_cell.length_b   1.000
_cell.length_c   1.000
_cell.angle_alpha   90.00
_cell.angle_beta   90.00
_cell.angle_gamma   90.00
#
_symmetry.space_group_name_H-M   'P 1'
#
loop_
_entity.id
_entity.type
_entity.pdbx_description
1 polymer ?
#
loop_
_entity_poly.entity_id
_entity_poly.type
_entity_poly.pdbx_seq_one_letter_code
_entity_poly.pdbx_strand_id
1 'polypeptide(L)'
;GEPLVLHVARRALAAGAREVWVAADDARIAEALDGAGVRVAMTARDHASGTDRLAECARIAGWDDDTVVVNLQGDEPFAPAAGIRAVAALLRESGAEMATLATPIEAVGSLFDPNTVKLVQASNGDALYFSRAPLPWPRDAFLDDRSRLPDGDHWLRHIGIYGYRAGFLKRFAQMPPGRLERIESLEQLRVLEAGFRIAVARTPEPFPAGVDTPEDLVRAEARLAADHG
;
A
#
# COMPACT_ATOMS: atom_id res chain seq x y z
N GLY A 1 16.95 20.30 -3.67
CA GLY A 1 16.17 19.08 -3.92
C GLY A 1 14.70 19.39 -3.70
N GLU A 2 13.82 18.57 -4.25
CA GLU A 2 12.38 18.66 -4.02
C GLU A 2 11.96 17.75 -2.85
N PRO A 3 10.86 18.06 -2.14
CA PRO A 3 10.34 17.21 -1.08
C PRO A 3 9.91 15.83 -1.61
N LEU A 4 10.20 14.76 -0.86
CA LEU A 4 9.84 13.39 -1.23
C LEU A 4 8.34 13.24 -1.58
N VAL A 5 7.48 13.82 -0.74
CA VAL A 5 6.03 13.83 -0.92
C VAL A 5 5.57 14.46 -2.24
N LEU A 6 6.34 15.40 -2.79
CA LEU A 6 6.04 16.02 -4.09
C LEU A 6 6.27 15.01 -5.23
N HIS A 7 7.31 14.18 -5.15
CA HIS A 7 7.53 13.10 -6.11
C HIS A 7 6.36 12.10 -6.09
N VAL A 8 5.94 11.67 -4.89
CA VAL A 8 4.78 10.79 -4.70
C VAL A 8 3.50 11.38 -5.30
N ALA A 9 3.21 12.64 -4.97
CA ALA A 9 2.05 13.37 -5.49
C ALA A 9 2.02 13.40 -7.02
N ARG A 10 3.17 13.62 -7.66
CA ARG A 10 3.30 13.57 -9.12
C ARG A 10 3.04 12.17 -9.69
N ARG A 11 3.39 11.10 -8.99
CA ARG A 11 3.04 9.73 -9.41
C ARG A 11 1.52 9.52 -9.43
N ALA A 12 0.82 10.01 -8.40
CA ALA A 12 -0.64 9.94 -8.34
C ALA A 12 -1.31 10.77 -9.46
N LEU A 13 -0.80 11.97 -9.75
CA LEU A 13 -1.26 12.79 -10.88
C LEU A 13 -1.00 12.08 -12.23
N ALA A 14 0.19 11.53 -12.44
CA ALA A 14 0.54 10.77 -13.64
C ALA A 14 -0.27 9.47 -13.81
N ALA A 15 -0.82 8.93 -12.72
CA ALA A 15 -1.75 7.82 -12.77
C ALA A 15 -3.13 8.22 -13.32
N GLY A 16 -3.43 9.52 -13.44
CA GLY A 16 -4.71 10.05 -13.90
C GLY A 16 -5.73 10.23 -12.77
N ALA A 17 -5.26 10.41 -11.52
CA ALA A 17 -6.15 10.73 -10.41
C ALA A 17 -6.88 12.05 -10.67
N ARG A 18 -8.21 12.05 -10.51
CA ARG A 18 -9.04 13.26 -10.67
C ARG A 18 -8.64 14.35 -9.67
N GLU A 19 -8.32 13.93 -8.45
CA GLU A 19 -7.84 14.78 -7.38
C GLU A 19 -6.74 14.03 -6.62
N VAL A 20 -5.73 14.74 -6.15
CA VAL A 20 -4.70 14.21 -5.26
C VAL A 20 -4.73 15.03 -3.98
N TRP A 21 -4.85 14.32 -2.86
CA TRP A 21 -4.92 14.89 -1.52
C TRP A 21 -3.78 14.33 -0.69
N VAL A 22 -3.01 15.22 -0.07
CA VAL A 22 -1.98 14.86 0.90
C VAL A 22 -2.54 15.10 2.30
N ALA A 23 -2.63 14.04 3.10
CA ALA A 23 -3.01 14.14 4.50
C ALA A 23 -1.75 14.45 5.33
N ALA A 24 -1.71 15.62 5.95
CA ALA A 24 -0.54 16.12 6.66
C ALA A 24 -0.94 16.80 7.97
N ASP A 25 -0.06 16.80 8.96
CA ASP A 25 -0.28 17.37 10.29
C ASP A 25 0.70 18.53 10.61
N ASP A 26 1.54 18.89 9.63
CA ASP A 26 2.53 19.94 9.67
C ASP A 26 2.36 20.92 8.51
N ALA A 27 2.23 22.21 8.83
CA ALA A 27 2.04 23.27 7.85
C ALA A 27 3.19 23.37 6.84
N ARG A 28 4.41 22.97 7.21
CA ARG A 28 5.57 22.97 6.30
C ARG A 28 5.37 22.01 5.12
N ILE A 29 4.61 20.93 5.30
CA ILE A 29 4.25 20.02 4.20
C ILE A 29 3.27 20.72 3.26
N ALA A 30 2.32 21.48 3.80
CA ALA A 30 1.36 22.24 3.00
C ALA A 30 2.05 23.32 2.16
N GLU A 31 2.96 24.09 2.77
CA GLU A 31 3.77 25.11 2.10
C GLU A 31 4.65 24.49 1.00
N ALA A 32 5.24 23.33 1.27
CA ALA A 32 6.08 22.60 0.31
C ALA A 32 5.31 22.06 -0.91
N LEU A 33 3.99 21.95 -0.81
CA LEU A 33 3.09 21.47 -1.88
C LEU A 33 2.32 22.61 -2.56
N ASP A 34 2.55 23.86 -2.17
CA ASP A 34 1.89 25.00 -2.79
C ASP A 34 2.21 25.08 -4.30
N GLY A 35 1.19 25.33 -5.11
CA GLY A 35 1.30 25.33 -6.57
C GLY A 35 1.55 23.97 -7.23
N ALA A 36 1.64 22.86 -6.49
CA ALA A 36 1.92 21.52 -7.05
C ALA A 36 0.71 20.83 -7.70
N GLY A 37 -0.45 21.51 -7.76
CA GLY A 37 -1.68 20.94 -8.31
C GLY A 37 -2.32 19.86 -7.42
N VAL A 38 -1.95 19.82 -6.14
CA VAL A 38 -2.52 18.90 -5.14
C VAL A 38 -3.20 19.66 -4.01
N ARG A 39 -4.10 18.98 -3.31
CA ARG A 39 -4.78 19.51 -2.14
C ARG A 39 -4.14 18.95 -0.88
N VAL A 40 -4.23 19.69 0.22
CA VAL A 40 -3.71 19.26 1.51
C VAL A 40 -4.85 19.23 2.51
N ALA A 41 -5.07 18.06 3.11
CA ALA A 41 -5.96 17.91 4.25
C ALA A 41 -5.11 18.00 5.51
N MET A 42 -5.29 19.09 6.26
CA MET A 42 -4.66 19.23 7.57
C MET A 42 -5.34 18.30 8.57
N THR A 43 -4.72 17.15 8.83
CA THR A 43 -5.22 16.12 9.74
C THR A 43 -4.66 16.29 11.15
N ALA A 44 -5.34 15.71 12.14
CA ALA A 44 -4.88 15.68 13.52
C ALA A 44 -3.53 14.95 13.67
N ARG A 45 -2.75 15.37 14.67
CA ARG A 45 -1.41 14.83 14.96
C ARG A 45 -1.43 13.50 15.71
N ASP A 46 -2.54 13.22 16.38
CA ASP A 46 -2.69 12.14 17.36
C ASP A 46 -3.43 10.91 16.80
N HIS A 47 -3.55 10.81 15.47
CA HIS A 47 -4.07 9.60 14.83
C HIS A 47 -3.22 8.38 15.19
N ALA A 48 -3.89 7.32 15.66
CA ALA A 48 -3.24 6.08 16.04
C ALA A 48 -2.80 5.24 14.83
N SER A 49 -3.39 5.49 13.65
CA SER A 49 -3.14 4.71 12.44
C SER A 49 -3.20 5.54 11.16
N GLY A 50 -2.64 5.00 10.07
CA GLY A 50 -2.75 5.60 8.74
C GLY A 50 -4.19 5.62 8.23
N THR A 51 -4.97 4.59 8.59
CA THR A 51 -6.40 4.48 8.25
C THR A 51 -7.22 5.63 8.86
N ASP A 52 -6.99 5.99 10.12
CA ASP A 52 -7.70 7.08 10.79
C ASP A 52 -7.43 8.44 10.13
N ARG A 53 -6.15 8.67 9.78
CA ARG A 53 -5.72 9.86 9.06
C ARG A 53 -6.41 9.97 7.70
N LEU A 54 -6.50 8.86 6.96
CA LEU A 54 -7.19 8.83 5.66
C LEU A 54 -8.70 9.04 5.78
N ALA A 55 -9.34 8.47 6.80
CA ALA A 55 -10.75 8.68 7.05
C ALA A 55 -11.05 10.14 7.40
N GLU A 56 -10.18 10.81 8.16
CA GLU A 56 -10.29 12.26 8.37
C GLU A 56 -10.09 13.05 7.07
N CYS A 57 -9.09 12.70 6.27
CA CYS A 57 -8.88 13.32 4.96
C CYS A 57 -10.14 13.21 4.08
N ALA A 58 -10.78 12.03 4.04
CA ALA A 58 -12.03 11.82 3.32
C ALA A 58 -13.19 12.68 3.84
N ARG A 59 -13.27 12.93 5.16
CA ARG A 59 -14.25 13.86 5.74
C ARG A 59 -13.98 15.30 5.34
N ILE A 60 -12.73 15.75 5.42
CA ILE A 60 -12.32 17.12 5.05
C ILE A 60 -12.58 17.37 3.56
N ALA A 61 -12.26 16.39 2.72
CA ALA A 61 -12.45 16.47 1.28
C ALA A 61 -13.94 16.40 0.86
N GLY A 62 -14.83 15.96 1.76
CA GLY A 62 -16.25 15.84 1.48
C GLY A 62 -16.58 14.76 0.44
N TRP A 63 -15.80 13.68 0.39
CA TRP A 63 -16.04 12.61 -0.58
C TRP A 63 -17.30 11.79 -0.25
N ASP A 64 -18.11 11.57 -1.29
CA ASP A 64 -19.25 10.66 -1.28
C ASP A 64 -18.78 9.22 -1.02
N ASP A 65 -19.63 8.41 -0.41
CA ASP A 65 -19.24 7.07 0.06
C ASP A 65 -18.80 6.12 -1.06
N ASP A 66 -19.30 6.31 -2.28
CA ASP A 66 -18.94 5.51 -3.46
C ASP A 66 -17.62 5.94 -4.12
N THR A 67 -17.01 7.04 -3.66
CA THR A 67 -15.74 7.54 -4.20
C THR A 67 -14.65 6.51 -4.00
N VAL A 68 -13.96 6.15 -5.10
CA VAL A 68 -12.77 5.30 -5.06
C VAL A 68 -11.57 6.14 -4.62
N VAL A 69 -10.96 5.74 -3.52
CA VAL A 69 -9.78 6.35 -2.93
C VAL A 69 -8.63 5.37 -3.05
N VAL A 70 -7.49 5.81 -3.58
CA VAL A 70 -6.24 5.05 -3.53
C VAL A 70 -5.34 5.68 -2.49
N ASN A 71 -4.96 4.90 -1.48
CA ASN A 71 -3.95 5.26 -0.50
C ASN A 71 -2.57 4.92 -1.05
N LEU A 72 -1.76 5.96 -1.26
CA LEU A 72 -0.37 5.87 -1.67
C LEU A 72 0.51 6.47 -0.56
N GLN A 73 1.49 5.71 -0.08
CA GLN A 73 2.35 6.15 1.03
C GLN A 73 3.26 7.30 0.61
N GLY A 74 3.53 8.23 1.53
CA GLY A 74 4.31 9.46 1.28
C GLY A 74 5.81 9.25 1.07
N ASP A 75 6.28 8.02 1.26
CA ASP A 75 7.66 7.54 1.14
C ASP A 75 7.88 6.65 -0.11
N GLU A 76 6.89 6.54 -1.01
CA GLU A 76 6.98 5.75 -2.25
C GLU A 76 7.14 6.64 -3.52
N PRO A 77 8.22 7.42 -3.67
CA PRO A 77 8.37 8.40 -4.76
C PRO A 77 8.43 7.75 -6.15
N PHE A 78 8.73 6.45 -6.23
CA PHE A 78 8.85 5.69 -7.46
C PHE A 78 7.65 4.79 -7.73
N ALA A 79 6.54 4.98 -7.01
CA ALA A 79 5.34 4.19 -7.21
C ALA A 79 4.90 4.21 -8.69
N PRO A 80 4.77 3.04 -9.34
CA PRO A 80 4.35 2.97 -10.73
C PRO A 80 2.95 3.52 -10.95
N ALA A 81 2.79 4.41 -11.92
CA ALA A 81 1.48 4.95 -12.28
C ALA A 81 0.53 3.83 -12.76
N ALA A 82 1.05 2.77 -13.39
CA ALA A 82 0.25 1.61 -13.77
C ALA A 82 -0.23 0.82 -12.56
N GLY A 83 0.57 0.72 -11.49
CA GLY A 83 0.16 0.11 -10.22
C GLY A 83 -0.98 0.87 -9.55
N ILE A 84 -0.87 2.20 -9.47
CA ILE A 84 -1.92 3.06 -8.92
C ILE A 84 -3.24 2.89 -9.70
N ARG A 85 -3.18 2.82 -11.04
CA ARG A 85 -4.37 2.53 -11.86
C ARG A 85 -4.92 1.13 -11.63
N ALA A 86 -4.04 0.13 -11.53
CA ALA A 86 -4.42 -1.27 -11.37
C ALA A 86 -5.21 -1.51 -10.08
N VAL A 87 -4.76 -0.96 -8.95
CA VAL A 87 -5.48 -1.13 -7.67
C VAL A 87 -6.85 -0.45 -7.69
N ALA A 88 -6.97 0.72 -8.33
CA ALA A 88 -8.24 1.41 -8.51
C ALA A 88 -9.22 0.62 -9.40
N ALA A 89 -8.72 0.04 -10.50
CA ALA A 89 -9.50 -0.81 -11.38
C ALA A 89 -9.97 -2.08 -10.67
N LEU A 90 -9.06 -2.76 -9.97
CA LEU A 90 -9.35 -3.98 -9.20
C LEU A 90 -10.49 -3.75 -8.19
N LEU A 91 -10.47 -2.64 -7.45
CA LEU A 91 -11.55 -2.31 -6.51
C LEU A 91 -12.91 -2.18 -7.22
N ARG A 92 -12.94 -1.52 -8.39
CA ARG A 92 -14.18 -1.30 -9.15
C ARG A 92 -14.75 -2.61 -9.69
N GLU A 93 -13.88 -3.50 -10.14
CA GLU A 93 -14.26 -4.74 -10.84
C GLU A 93 -14.59 -5.89 -9.88
N SER A 94 -13.87 -6.00 -8.76
CA SER A 94 -14.00 -7.14 -7.82
C SER A 94 -15.28 -7.10 -6.96
N GLY A 95 -15.85 -5.91 -6.77
CA GLY A 95 -16.93 -5.67 -5.81
C GLY A 95 -16.50 -5.85 -4.35
N ALA A 96 -15.21 -5.99 -4.05
CA ALA A 96 -14.70 -6.05 -2.69
C ALA A 96 -14.72 -4.66 -2.02
N GLU A 97 -14.67 -4.65 -0.69
CA GLU A 97 -14.60 -3.42 0.10
C GLU A 97 -13.25 -2.71 -0.01
N MET A 98 -12.21 -3.50 -0.25
CA MET A 98 -10.82 -3.07 -0.28
C MET A 98 -10.05 -3.85 -1.36
N ALA A 99 -9.03 -3.22 -1.92
CA ALA A 99 -8.16 -3.82 -2.93
C ALA A 99 -6.69 -3.50 -2.63
N THR A 100 -5.77 -4.38 -3.00
CA THR A 100 -4.32 -4.15 -2.92
C THR A 100 -3.58 -4.88 -4.04
N LEU A 101 -2.26 -4.69 -4.11
CA LEU A 101 -1.39 -5.33 -5.07
C LEU A 101 -0.37 -6.24 -4.39
N ALA A 102 0.15 -7.17 -5.19
CA ALA A 102 1.24 -8.05 -4.82
C ALA A 102 2.30 -8.13 -5.92
N THR A 103 3.51 -8.54 -5.56
CA THR A 103 4.56 -8.90 -6.51
C THR A 103 5.13 -10.27 -6.14
N PRO A 104 5.59 -11.08 -7.11
CA PRO A 104 6.30 -12.32 -6.82
C PRO A 104 7.47 -12.11 -5.87
N ILE A 105 7.71 -13.10 -5.01
CA ILE A 105 8.95 -13.24 -4.25
C ILE A 105 9.90 -14.12 -5.07
N GLU A 106 11.08 -13.60 -5.35
CA GLU A 106 12.07 -14.28 -6.21
C GLU A 106 13.25 -14.87 -5.43
N ALA A 107 13.37 -14.55 -4.14
CA ALA A 107 14.48 -14.97 -3.29
C ALA A 107 13.97 -15.55 -1.95
N VAL A 108 14.57 -16.65 -1.52
CA VAL A 108 14.24 -17.29 -0.24
C VAL A 108 14.45 -16.36 0.95
N GLY A 109 15.46 -15.48 0.87
CA GLY A 109 15.73 -14.49 1.92
C GLY A 109 14.52 -13.59 2.15
N SER A 110 13.89 -13.10 1.09
CA SER A 110 12.67 -12.27 1.18
C SER A 110 11.46 -13.05 1.70
N LEU A 111 11.37 -14.35 1.43
CA LEU A 111 10.29 -15.19 1.99
C LEU A 111 10.38 -15.27 3.53
N PHE A 112 11.60 -15.41 4.06
CA PHE A 112 11.84 -15.51 5.50
C PHE A 112 12.02 -14.17 6.21
N ASP A 113 12.18 -13.06 5.48
CA ASP A 113 12.27 -11.72 6.03
C ASP A 113 10.91 -11.27 6.63
N PRO A 114 10.82 -10.97 7.94
CA PRO A 114 9.58 -10.54 8.57
C PRO A 114 9.17 -9.10 8.19
N ASN A 115 10.06 -8.30 7.60
CA ASN A 115 9.72 -6.98 7.06
C ASN A 115 9.04 -7.09 5.69
N THR A 116 9.31 -8.16 4.96
CA THR A 116 8.58 -8.54 3.75
C THR A 116 7.26 -9.20 4.16
N VAL A 117 6.14 -8.50 4.03
CA VAL A 117 4.81 -9.06 4.30
C VAL A 117 4.42 -9.99 3.15
N LYS A 118 4.07 -11.24 3.49
CA LYS A 118 3.58 -12.23 2.54
C LYS A 118 2.05 -12.23 2.52
N LEU A 119 1.46 -12.65 1.40
CA LEU A 119 0.03 -12.95 1.33
C LEU A 119 -0.25 -14.23 0.54
N VAL A 120 -1.39 -14.85 0.83
CA VAL A 120 -1.98 -15.95 0.06
C VAL A 120 -3.36 -15.54 -0.45
N GLN A 121 -3.70 -15.99 -1.64
CA GLN A 121 -4.97 -15.66 -2.31
C GLN A 121 -5.84 -16.91 -2.48
N ALA A 122 -7.14 -16.70 -2.48
CA ALA A 122 -8.12 -17.66 -2.96
C ALA A 122 -8.11 -17.68 -4.50
N SER A 123 -8.74 -18.71 -5.10
CA SER A 123 -8.84 -18.83 -6.56
C SER A 123 -9.64 -17.70 -7.23
N ASN A 124 -10.45 -16.96 -6.47
CA ASN A 124 -11.17 -15.78 -6.95
C ASN A 124 -10.34 -14.48 -6.88
N GLY A 125 -9.09 -14.55 -6.42
CA GLY A 125 -8.19 -13.41 -6.29
C GLY A 125 -8.26 -12.66 -4.95
N ASP A 126 -9.20 -13.00 -4.07
CA ASP A 126 -9.26 -12.37 -2.75
C ASP A 126 -8.13 -12.86 -1.84
N ALA A 127 -7.63 -11.99 -0.96
CA ALA A 127 -6.69 -12.39 0.09
C ALA A 127 -7.36 -13.38 1.06
N LEU A 128 -6.68 -14.49 1.32
CA LEU A 128 -7.03 -15.39 2.41
C LEU A 128 -6.37 -14.94 3.72
N TYR A 129 -5.11 -14.51 3.66
CA TYR A 129 -4.35 -14.06 4.83
C TYR A 129 -3.10 -13.26 4.43
N PHE A 130 -2.66 -12.39 5.34
CA PHE A 130 -1.38 -11.68 5.28
C PHE A 130 -0.55 -12.06 6.51
N SER A 131 0.76 -12.22 6.37
CA SER A 131 1.63 -12.54 7.52
C SER A 131 3.06 -12.11 7.31
N ARG A 132 3.75 -11.87 8.42
CA ARG A 132 5.21 -11.77 8.45
C ARG A 132 5.88 -13.14 8.43
N ALA A 133 5.14 -14.21 8.76
CA ALA A 133 5.60 -15.59 8.62
C ALA A 133 5.67 -16.00 7.13
N PRO A 134 6.55 -16.96 6.76
CA PRO A 134 6.63 -17.47 5.39
C PRO A 134 5.34 -18.20 5.01
N LEU A 135 4.67 -17.73 3.95
CA LEU A 135 3.47 -18.38 3.41
C LEU A 135 3.39 -18.26 1.87
N PRO A 136 2.80 -19.27 1.18
CA PRO A 136 2.47 -20.59 1.72
C PRO A 136 3.74 -21.38 2.10
N TRP A 137 3.66 -22.30 3.07
CA TRP A 137 4.80 -23.13 3.47
C TRP A 137 4.97 -24.33 2.52
N PRO A 138 6.06 -24.43 1.74
CA PRO A 138 6.29 -25.58 0.86
C PRO A 138 6.83 -26.77 1.65
N ARG A 139 5.92 -27.54 2.24
CA ARG A 139 6.22 -28.67 3.14
C ARG A 139 7.37 -29.54 2.64
N ASP A 140 7.25 -30.10 1.44
CA ASP A 140 8.18 -31.11 0.96
C ASP A 140 9.51 -30.49 0.51
N ALA A 141 9.47 -29.34 -0.18
CA ALA A 141 10.70 -28.66 -0.63
C ALA A 141 11.54 -28.17 0.56
N PHE A 142 10.91 -27.67 1.63
CA PHE A 142 11.61 -27.21 2.85
C PHE A 142 11.96 -28.33 3.83
N LEU A 143 11.55 -29.57 3.56
CA LEU A 143 12.15 -30.75 4.20
C LEU A 143 13.50 -31.11 3.55
N ASP A 144 13.67 -30.80 2.26
CA ASP A 144 14.89 -31.08 1.50
C ASP A 144 15.91 -29.93 1.64
N ASP A 145 15.58 -28.72 1.17
CA ASP A 145 16.47 -27.56 1.19
C ASP A 145 15.69 -26.26 1.48
N ARG A 146 16.03 -25.61 2.60
CA ARG A 146 15.45 -24.30 3.01
C ARG A 146 16.25 -23.10 2.52
N SER A 147 17.40 -23.32 1.92
CA SER A 147 18.28 -22.26 1.39
C SER A 147 17.89 -21.81 -0.02
N ARG A 148 16.85 -22.41 -0.59
CA ARG A 148 16.36 -22.12 -1.94
C ARG A 148 14.87 -21.91 -1.95
N LEU A 149 14.43 -20.96 -2.77
CA LEU A 149 13.02 -20.82 -3.07
C LEU A 149 12.65 -21.96 -4.04
N PRO A 150 11.61 -22.75 -3.77
CA PRO A 150 11.19 -23.79 -4.70
C PRO A 150 10.69 -23.18 -6.01
N ASP A 151 10.73 -23.97 -7.08
CA ASP A 151 10.20 -23.54 -8.37
C ASP A 151 8.70 -23.23 -8.28
N GLY A 152 8.28 -22.18 -8.98
CA GLY A 152 6.89 -21.73 -9.06
C GLY A 152 6.69 -20.29 -8.61
N ASP A 153 5.57 -19.72 -9.03
CA ASP A 153 5.22 -18.32 -8.78
C ASP A 153 4.08 -18.24 -7.75
N HIS A 154 4.32 -18.88 -6.61
CA HIS A 154 3.33 -19.09 -5.55
C HIS A 154 3.47 -18.11 -4.37
N TRP A 155 4.66 -17.53 -4.19
CA TRP A 155 4.97 -16.63 -3.09
C TRP A 155 4.79 -15.19 -3.50
N LEU A 156 3.94 -14.49 -2.77
CA LEU A 156 3.58 -13.12 -3.06
C LEU A 156 4.00 -12.22 -1.90
N ARG A 157 4.73 -11.16 -2.24
CA ARG A 157 4.97 -10.02 -1.38
C ARG A 157 3.82 -9.03 -1.55
N HIS A 158 3.22 -8.65 -0.44
CA HIS A 158 2.25 -7.57 -0.37
C HIS A 158 2.89 -6.22 -0.71
N ILE A 159 2.20 -5.37 -1.48
CA ILE A 159 2.58 -3.98 -1.74
C ILE A 159 1.61 -3.09 -0.97
N GLY A 160 2.14 -2.17 -0.14
CA GLY A 160 1.37 -1.31 0.77
C GLY A 160 0.45 -0.25 0.14
N ILE A 161 0.09 -0.42 -1.12
CA ILE A 161 -0.88 0.40 -1.85
C ILE A 161 -2.27 -0.21 -1.75
N TYR A 162 -3.26 0.62 -1.44
CA TYR A 162 -4.62 0.16 -1.21
C TYR A 162 -5.65 1.00 -1.93
N GLY A 163 -6.69 0.35 -2.45
CA GLY A 163 -7.91 0.97 -2.93
C GLY A 163 -9.05 0.75 -1.95
N TYR A 164 -9.84 1.78 -1.68
CA TYR A 164 -11.04 1.72 -0.84
C TYR A 164 -12.18 2.50 -1.48
N ARG A 165 -13.41 2.16 -1.08
CA ARG A 165 -14.53 3.12 -1.18
C ARG A 165 -14.49 4.05 0.03
N ALA A 166 -14.71 5.34 -0.16
CA ALA A 166 -14.65 6.32 0.94
C ALA A 166 -15.60 5.97 2.10
N GLY A 167 -16.78 5.42 1.80
CA GLY A 167 -17.71 4.93 2.83
C GLY A 167 -17.15 3.75 3.63
N PHE A 168 -16.48 2.81 2.95
CA PHE A 168 -15.81 1.71 3.63
C PHE A 168 -14.62 2.19 4.45
N LEU A 169 -13.83 3.14 3.95
CA LEU A 169 -12.71 3.74 4.69
C LEU A 169 -13.17 4.39 6.01
N LYS A 170 -14.28 5.14 5.98
CA LYS A 170 -14.90 5.71 7.19
C LYS A 170 -15.32 4.62 8.17
N ARG A 171 -15.91 3.53 7.68
CA ARG A 171 -16.28 2.36 8.49
C ARG A 171 -15.05 1.67 9.08
N PHE A 172 -13.99 1.49 8.29
CA PHE A 172 -12.76 0.80 8.67
C PHE A 172 -12.05 1.53 9.82
N ALA A 173 -11.93 2.86 9.76
CA ALA A 173 -11.38 3.66 10.86
C ALA A 173 -12.17 3.53 12.18
N GLN A 174 -13.47 3.21 12.12
CA GLN A 174 -14.30 3.01 13.30
C GLN A 174 -14.25 1.57 13.85
N MET A 175 -13.63 0.63 13.13
CA MET A 175 -13.53 -0.75 13.60
C MET A 175 -12.51 -0.84 14.74
N PRO A 176 -12.81 -1.57 15.82
CA PRO A 176 -11.83 -1.80 16.87
C PRO A 176 -10.63 -2.59 16.30
N PRO A 177 -9.41 -2.35 16.80
CA PRO A 177 -8.25 -3.13 16.37
C PRO A 177 -8.47 -4.64 16.48
N GLY A 178 -8.07 -5.36 15.43
CA GLY A 178 -8.19 -6.80 15.33
C GLY A 178 -7.22 -7.54 16.25
N ARG A 179 -7.49 -8.81 16.56
CA ARG A 179 -6.54 -9.64 17.33
C ARG A 179 -5.32 -9.97 16.49
N LEU A 180 -5.53 -10.40 15.25
CA LEU A 180 -4.46 -10.78 14.33
C LEU A 180 -3.68 -9.55 13.88
N GLU A 181 -4.37 -8.43 13.64
CA GLU A 181 -3.72 -7.14 13.41
C GLU A 181 -2.68 -6.82 14.49
N ARG A 182 -3.02 -6.93 15.78
CA ARG A 182 -2.09 -6.61 16.88
C ARG A 182 -0.92 -7.59 16.98
N ILE A 183 -1.14 -8.87 16.65
CA ILE A 183 -0.10 -9.91 16.72
C ILE A 183 0.90 -9.74 15.58
N GLU A 184 0.40 -9.52 14.37
CA GLU A 184 1.23 -9.40 13.16
C GLU A 184 1.71 -7.95 12.92
N SER A 185 1.12 -6.97 13.60
CA SER A 185 1.29 -5.55 13.31
C SER A 185 0.98 -5.25 11.83
N LEU A 186 -0.25 -5.62 11.41
CA LEU A 186 -0.78 -5.50 10.03
C LEU A 186 -2.25 -5.06 10.05
N GLU A 187 -2.51 -3.77 9.79
CA GLU A 187 -3.86 -3.17 9.87
C GLU A 187 -4.91 -3.86 8.99
N GLN A 188 -4.51 -4.32 7.80
CA GLN A 188 -5.43 -4.97 6.85
C GLN A 188 -6.00 -6.29 7.37
N LEU A 189 -5.39 -6.90 8.40
CA LEU A 189 -5.97 -8.09 9.04
C LEU A 189 -7.27 -7.77 9.78
N ARG A 190 -7.47 -6.53 10.26
CA ARG A 190 -8.73 -6.09 10.87
C ARG A 190 -9.91 -6.23 9.90
N VAL A 191 -9.67 -5.95 8.62
CA VAL A 191 -10.68 -6.07 7.55
C VAL A 191 -11.08 -7.53 7.35
N LEU A 192 -10.10 -8.43 7.29
CA LEU A 192 -10.34 -9.88 7.18
C LEU A 192 -11.03 -10.43 8.43
N GLU A 193 -10.59 -10.02 9.63
CA GLU A 193 -11.20 -10.44 10.91
C GLU A 193 -12.66 -10.00 11.04
N ALA A 194 -13.01 -8.86 10.46
CA ALA A 194 -14.38 -8.36 10.41
C ALA A 194 -15.24 -9.01 9.29
N GLY A 195 -14.66 -9.94 8.52
CA GLY A 195 -15.36 -10.70 7.48
C GLY A 195 -15.51 -9.99 6.13
N PHE A 196 -14.77 -8.90 5.90
CA PHE A 196 -14.76 -8.20 4.62
C PHE A 196 -13.73 -8.80 3.66
N ARG A 197 -13.91 -8.51 2.38
CA ARG A 197 -13.04 -9.01 1.32
C ARG A 197 -11.97 -7.99 0.98
N ILE A 198 -10.75 -8.49 0.75
CA ILE A 198 -9.67 -7.72 0.16
C ILE A 198 -9.33 -8.36 -1.17
N ALA A 199 -9.63 -7.69 -2.28
CA ALA A 199 -9.22 -8.15 -3.60
C ALA A 199 -7.71 -7.92 -3.78
N VAL A 200 -7.01 -8.88 -4.38
CA VAL A 200 -5.57 -8.76 -4.64
C VAL A 200 -5.28 -9.06 -6.11
N ALA A 201 -4.45 -8.24 -6.73
CA ALA A 201 -3.91 -8.49 -8.07
C ALA A 201 -2.39 -8.37 -8.07
N ARG A 202 -1.75 -8.99 -9.06
CA ARG A 202 -0.33 -8.76 -9.29
C ARG A 202 -0.13 -7.36 -9.87
N THR A 203 0.93 -6.68 -9.42
CA THR A 203 1.33 -5.41 -10.01
C THR A 203 1.66 -5.58 -11.50
N PRO A 204 1.21 -4.68 -12.39
CA PRO A 204 1.46 -4.80 -13.83
C PRO A 204 2.90 -4.47 -14.22
N GLU A 205 3.61 -3.74 -13.36
CA GLU A 205 5.02 -3.38 -13.53
C GLU A 205 5.73 -3.42 -12.17
N PRO A 206 7.07 -3.54 -12.12
CA PRO A 206 7.81 -3.58 -10.87
C PRO A 206 7.45 -2.41 -9.95
N PHE A 207 7.08 -2.74 -8.72
CA PHE A 207 6.73 -1.75 -7.69
C PHE A 207 7.91 -1.67 -6.69
N PRO A 208 8.76 -0.62 -6.78
CA PRO A 208 9.93 -0.49 -5.91
C PRO A 208 9.53 -0.36 -4.44
N ALA A 209 10.42 -0.74 -3.54
CA ALA A 209 10.23 -0.44 -2.12
C ALA A 209 10.22 1.08 -1.87
N GLY A 210 9.57 1.49 -0.78
CA GLY A 210 9.59 2.87 -0.28
C GLY A 210 10.96 3.28 0.25
N VAL A 211 11.02 4.50 0.79
CA VAL A 211 12.21 5.11 1.39
C VAL A 211 12.04 5.16 2.90
N ASP A 212 12.53 4.13 3.59
CA ASP A 212 12.36 3.97 5.04
C ASP A 212 13.66 4.18 5.81
N THR A 213 14.83 4.01 5.16
CA THR A 213 16.15 4.21 5.77
C THR A 213 16.99 5.28 5.09
N PRO A 214 18.04 5.82 5.76
CA PRO A 214 19.00 6.73 5.12
C PRO A 214 19.66 6.13 3.87
N GLU A 215 19.93 4.83 3.87
CA GLU A 215 20.46 4.13 2.70
C GLU A 215 19.44 4.07 1.56
N ASP A 216 18.16 3.93 1.87
CA ASP A 216 17.09 4.00 0.86
C ASP A 216 17.02 5.38 0.24
N LEU A 217 17.19 6.43 1.06
CA LEU A 217 17.20 7.81 0.59
C LEU A 217 18.37 8.07 -0.37
N VAL A 218 19.59 7.62 -0.03
CA VAL A 218 20.74 7.73 -0.93
C VAL A 218 20.49 7.01 -2.26
N ARG A 219 19.88 5.82 -2.23
CA ARG A 219 19.50 5.09 -3.46
C ARG A 219 18.43 5.84 -4.26
N ALA A 220 17.47 6.46 -3.58
CA ALA A 220 16.43 7.28 -4.21
C ALA A 220 17.03 8.53 -4.89
N GLU A 221 17.92 9.24 -4.22
CA GLU A 221 18.62 10.41 -4.77
C GLU A 221 19.45 10.05 -6.00
N ALA A 222 20.21 8.95 -5.95
CA ALA A 222 20.99 8.47 -7.08
C ALA A 222 20.11 8.13 -8.30
N ARG A 223 18.94 7.53 -8.06
CA ARG A 223 17.96 7.22 -9.11
C ARG A 223 17.35 8.48 -9.72
N LEU A 224 16.92 9.44 -8.90
CA LEU A 224 16.36 10.71 -9.37
C LEU A 224 17.37 11.51 -10.21
N ALA A 225 18.65 11.48 -9.82
CA ALA A 225 19.72 12.12 -10.59
C ALA A 225 19.91 11.47 -11.97
N ALA A 226 19.78 10.14 -12.07
CA ALA A 226 19.89 9.41 -13.33
C ALA A 226 18.69 9.62 -14.27
N ASP A 227 17.47 9.78 -13.72
CA ASP A 227 16.25 10.01 -14.51
C ASP A 227 16.15 11.46 -15.07
N HIS A 228 16.95 12.40 -14.54
CA HIS A 228 16.98 13.81 -14.92
C HIS A 228 18.22 14.24 -15.75
N GLY A 229 19.13 13.30 -16.05
CA GLY A 229 20.29 13.50 -16.92
C GLY A 229 20.08 12.97 -18.31
#